data_AF-A0AAN7HTZ6-F1
#
_entry.id   AF-A0AAN7HTZ6-F1
#
_cell.length_a   1.000
_cell.length_b   1.000
_cell.length_c   1.000
_cell.angle_alpha   90.00
_cell.angle_beta   90.00
_cell.angle_gamma   90.00
#
_symmetry.space_group_name_H-M   'P 1'
#
loop_
_entity.id
_entity.type
_entity.pdbx_description
1 polymer ?
#
loop_
_entity_poly.entity_id
_entity_poly.type
_entity_poly.pdbx_seq_one_letter_code
_entity_poly.pdbx_strand_id
1 'polypeptide(L)'
;MSTVQTDISNATNTPQRSAFSNLLKHKIGKFHNARKRLSSRSKSSPALMDSKIHPSKSNKPVLKRQKSIIDEIPSCQTILDLTILKGDDLTYATRSLISTLFAPMKEDQDIKLDRVSGAMTNAVFFVTIGDSKRMLLRVYGVGCDQILDRNKELDWLSRLSQLGIGPKLLGIFGNGRFEEYLPSTTLTRQDIREPQISTQIASRLHQLHSIVETFPPAHNETLEVWANIDKWYTTITTELIPALSKNETWKSQLEVLDLNRLGHDIQQCKRVCHDSPIVFAHNDLQYGNILKINGTDELVVIDFEYAGYNPRAVDIANHFCEWMYDYHASDSATMHLDQYPSLQEQHMFLASYLHTQDQSLVMELQKEVDQWKMACHLFWGLWGLVQASQSEIDFDYFNYSVQRINEFRANLVQYCK
;
A
#
# COMPACT_ATOMS: atom_id res chain seq x y z
N MET A 1 -34.09 -36.37 -20.72
CA MET A 1 -34.68 -37.27 -19.72
C MET A 1 -34.21 -36.83 -18.34
N SER A 2 -35.13 -36.30 -17.53
CA SER A 2 -35.19 -36.30 -16.05
C SER A 2 -33.90 -35.99 -15.25
N THR A 3 -33.70 -34.75 -14.77
CA THR A 3 -33.94 -34.25 -13.38
C THR A 3 -33.42 -35.11 -12.23
N VAL A 4 -32.50 -34.54 -11.42
CA VAL A 4 -32.65 -34.40 -9.96
C VAL A 4 -31.96 -33.09 -9.52
N GLN A 5 -32.78 -32.14 -9.04
CA GLN A 5 -32.37 -31.04 -8.17
C GLN A 5 -32.06 -31.61 -6.79
N THR A 6 -30.98 -31.14 -6.16
CA THR A 6 -30.91 -31.06 -4.70
C THR A 6 -30.35 -29.71 -4.32
N ASP A 7 -31.27 -28.85 -3.88
CA ASP A 7 -30.99 -27.69 -3.04
C ASP A 7 -30.27 -28.12 -1.76
N ILE A 8 -29.12 -27.52 -1.48
CA ILE A 8 -28.66 -27.29 -0.10
C ILE A 8 -28.29 -25.82 0.00
N SER A 9 -29.30 -25.02 0.28
CA SER A 9 -29.17 -23.74 0.94
C SER A 9 -28.52 -23.93 2.31
N ASN A 10 -27.25 -23.56 2.45
CA ASN A 10 -26.71 -23.15 3.74
C ASN A 10 -26.26 -21.71 3.61
N ALA A 11 -27.12 -20.83 4.14
CA ALA A 11 -26.87 -19.41 4.32
C ALA A 11 -25.64 -19.21 5.21
N THR A 12 -24.49 -18.94 4.60
CA THR A 12 -23.45 -18.16 5.26
C THR A 12 -23.97 -16.73 5.36
N ASN A 13 -24.53 -16.39 6.52
CA ASN A 13 -24.74 -15.00 6.94
C ASN A 13 -23.37 -14.36 7.13
N THR A 14 -22.67 -14.09 6.04
CA THR A 14 -21.56 -13.15 6.01
C THR A 14 -22.20 -11.77 6.18
N PRO A 15 -21.87 -11.00 7.23
CA PRO A 15 -22.39 -9.64 7.34
C PRO A 15 -21.98 -8.89 6.08
N GLN A 16 -22.95 -8.39 5.31
CA GLN A 16 -22.66 -7.46 4.21
C GLN A 16 -21.78 -6.35 4.77
N ARG A 17 -20.61 -6.12 4.16
CA ARG A 17 -19.73 -4.95 4.41
C ARG A 17 -20.38 -3.62 3.97
N SER A 18 -21.71 -3.51 4.02
CA SER A 18 -22.48 -2.28 3.76
C SER A 18 -22.25 -1.19 4.83
N ALA A 19 -21.54 -1.52 5.92
CA ALA A 19 -21.11 -0.57 6.94
C ALA A 19 -20.06 0.45 6.43
N PHE A 20 -19.36 0.16 5.33
CA PHE A 20 -18.30 1.00 4.79
C PHE A 20 -18.77 2.44 4.46
N SER A 21 -19.90 2.57 3.77
CA SER A 21 -20.50 3.88 3.44
C SER A 21 -21.01 4.60 4.68
N ASN A 22 -21.61 3.89 5.63
CA ASN A 22 -22.34 4.51 6.74
C ASN A 22 -21.41 4.99 7.86
N LEU A 23 -20.33 4.27 8.16
CA LEU A 23 -19.40 4.67 9.23
C LEU A 23 -18.58 5.92 8.83
N LEU A 24 -18.08 5.97 7.58
CA LEU A 24 -17.41 7.15 7.03
C LEU A 24 -18.38 8.33 6.87
N LYS A 25 -19.56 8.14 6.26
CA LYS A 25 -20.57 9.21 6.13
C LYS A 25 -21.00 9.76 7.49
N HIS A 26 -21.17 8.90 8.50
CA HIS A 26 -21.63 9.32 9.82
C HIS A 26 -20.55 10.06 10.62
N LYS A 27 -19.27 9.70 10.48
CA LYS A 27 -18.15 10.43 11.08
C LYS A 27 -17.84 11.74 10.32
N ILE A 28 -17.80 11.73 8.99
CA ILE A 28 -17.56 12.91 8.14
C ILE A 28 -18.69 13.95 8.30
N GLY A 29 -19.95 13.53 8.36
CA GLY A 29 -21.10 14.42 8.56
C GLY A 29 -21.11 15.17 9.90
N LYS A 30 -20.48 14.63 10.96
CA LYS A 30 -20.33 15.33 12.24
C LYS A 30 -19.28 16.44 12.18
N PHE A 31 -18.19 16.26 11.43
CA PHE A 31 -17.13 17.27 11.30
C PHE A 31 -17.51 18.44 10.37
N HIS A 32 -18.26 18.16 9.30
CA HIS A 32 -18.72 19.21 8.38
C HIS A 32 -19.69 20.21 9.04
N ASN A 33 -20.54 19.71 9.97
CA ASN A 33 -21.43 20.54 10.78
C ASN A 33 -20.69 21.37 11.85
N ALA A 34 -19.57 20.87 12.38
CA ALA A 34 -18.73 21.63 13.31
C ALA A 34 -18.02 22.81 12.61
N ARG A 35 -17.58 22.62 11.36
CA ARG A 35 -16.89 23.66 10.56
C ARG A 35 -17.84 24.78 10.11
N LYS A 36 -19.08 24.47 9.73
CA LYS A 36 -20.13 25.47 9.43
C LYS A 36 -20.55 26.32 10.63
N ARG A 37 -20.45 25.80 11.86
CA ARG A 37 -20.73 26.58 13.08
C ARG A 37 -19.63 27.59 13.40
N LEU A 38 -18.40 27.36 12.96
CA LEU A 38 -17.27 28.26 13.22
C LEU A 38 -17.14 29.41 12.19
N SER A 39 -17.73 29.29 11.00
CA SER A 39 -17.65 30.31 9.94
C SER A 39 -18.76 31.39 9.98
N SER A 40 -19.67 31.35 10.95
CA SER A 40 -20.86 32.23 11.01
C SER A 40 -20.80 33.37 12.03
N ARG A 41 -19.64 33.69 12.63
CA ARG A 41 -19.48 34.89 13.47
C ARG A 41 -18.55 35.92 12.81
N SER A 42 -19.18 36.90 12.18
CA SER A 42 -18.59 38.04 11.48
C SER A 42 -18.36 39.27 12.38
N LYS A 43 -17.27 40.01 12.07
CA LYS A 43 -17.10 41.49 11.95
C LYS A 43 -17.50 42.43 13.10
N SER A 44 -16.52 43.20 13.63
CA SER A 44 -16.41 44.70 13.60
C SER A 44 -15.36 45.26 14.60
N SER A 45 -14.47 46.16 14.15
CA SER A 45 -13.49 47.00 14.92
C SER A 45 -14.15 48.24 15.58
N PRO A 46 -13.47 49.25 16.22
CA PRO A 46 -12.03 49.45 16.56
C PRO A 46 -11.71 50.04 17.98
N ALA A 47 -10.41 50.16 18.28
CA ALA A 47 -9.73 51.23 19.07
C ALA A 47 -9.17 50.96 20.50
N LEU A 48 -7.96 51.53 20.69
CA LEU A 48 -7.26 52.05 21.88
C LEU A 48 -6.21 51.20 22.64
N MET A 49 -5.17 51.96 23.01
CA MET A 49 -3.83 51.62 23.47
C MET A 49 -3.73 51.04 24.89
N ASP A 50 -2.56 50.43 25.10
CA ASP A 50 -1.70 50.49 26.28
C ASP A 50 -1.76 49.40 27.38
N SER A 51 -0.66 48.65 27.39
CA SER A 51 0.14 48.26 28.54
C SER A 51 -0.24 47.04 29.40
N LYS A 52 0.85 46.32 29.72
CA LYS A 52 1.07 45.38 30.84
C LYS A 52 0.80 43.88 30.59
N ILE A 53 1.94 43.23 30.37
CA ILE A 53 2.22 41.81 30.46
C ILE A 53 1.87 41.28 31.86
N HIS A 54 0.98 40.28 31.92
CA HIS A 54 0.96 39.26 32.97
C HIS A 54 0.59 37.91 32.34
N PRO A 55 1.26 36.79 32.71
CA PRO A 55 1.05 35.50 32.07
C PRO A 55 -0.23 34.84 32.62
N SER A 56 -1.33 34.89 31.88
CA SER A 56 -2.50 34.06 32.15
C SER A 56 -2.26 32.63 31.64
N LYS A 57 -2.35 31.66 32.56
CA LYS A 57 -2.32 30.22 32.27
C LYS A 57 -3.31 29.87 31.16
N SER A 58 -2.80 29.54 29.97
CA SER A 58 -3.63 28.97 28.91
C SER A 58 -3.86 27.49 29.22
N ASN A 59 -5.09 27.15 29.62
CA ASN A 59 -5.59 25.79 29.55
C ASN A 59 -5.68 25.40 28.07
N LYS A 60 -4.57 24.93 27.49
CA LYS A 60 -4.63 24.16 26.24
C LYS A 60 -5.36 22.84 26.58
N PRO A 61 -6.35 22.41 25.78
CA PRO A 61 -6.87 21.07 25.93
C PRO A 61 -5.71 20.11 25.68
N VAL A 62 -5.33 19.36 26.70
CA VAL A 62 -4.46 18.20 26.53
C VAL A 62 -5.22 17.26 25.59
N LEU A 63 -4.77 17.15 24.35
CA LEU A 63 -5.16 16.07 23.45
C LEU A 63 -4.92 14.78 24.23
N LYS A 64 -6.00 14.12 24.65
CA LYS A 64 -5.94 12.78 25.21
C LYS A 64 -5.19 11.93 24.19
N ARG A 65 -3.98 11.50 24.56
CA ARG A 65 -3.20 10.52 23.82
C ARG A 65 -4.15 9.35 23.54
N GLN A 66 -4.53 9.12 22.28
CA GLN A 66 -5.23 7.90 21.91
C GLN A 66 -4.36 6.75 22.41
N LYS A 67 -4.93 5.81 23.18
CA LYS A 67 -4.25 4.55 23.47
C LYS A 67 -3.75 3.97 22.14
N SER A 68 -2.53 3.44 22.13
CA SER A 68 -2.01 2.77 20.94
C SER A 68 -2.98 1.63 20.63
N ILE A 69 -3.58 1.65 19.45
CA ILE A 69 -4.60 0.66 19.05
C ILE A 69 -4.02 -0.75 18.98
N ILE A 70 -2.70 -0.83 18.77
CA ILE A 70 -1.92 -2.06 18.87
C ILE A 70 -2.17 -2.76 20.21
N ASP A 71 -2.48 -2.02 21.29
CA ASP A 71 -2.75 -2.57 22.62
C ASP A 71 -4.07 -3.39 22.68
N GLU A 72 -4.97 -3.27 21.70
CA GLU A 72 -6.23 -4.03 21.62
C GLU A 72 -6.10 -5.34 20.82
N ILE A 73 -5.03 -5.49 20.04
CA ILE A 73 -4.77 -6.68 19.24
C ILE A 73 -3.97 -7.66 20.11
N PRO A 74 -4.41 -8.93 20.23
CA PRO A 74 -3.65 -9.93 20.97
C PRO A 74 -2.21 -10.02 20.47
N SER A 75 -1.25 -9.94 21.40
CA SER A 75 0.17 -9.94 21.06
C SER A 75 1.01 -10.77 22.00
N CYS A 76 2.10 -11.35 21.48
CA CYS A 76 3.12 -12.04 22.27
C CYS A 76 4.52 -11.86 21.66
N GLN A 77 5.57 -12.31 22.35
CA GLN A 77 6.96 -12.15 21.92
C GLN A 77 7.54 -13.42 21.26
N THR A 78 6.70 -14.42 20.99
CA THR A 78 7.14 -15.69 20.38
C THR A 78 7.70 -15.45 18.99
N ILE A 79 8.82 -16.09 18.67
CA ILE A 79 9.46 -16.05 17.35
C ILE A 79 9.29 -17.41 16.68
N LEU A 80 8.86 -17.42 15.43
CA LEU A 80 8.87 -18.61 14.57
C LEU A 80 10.11 -18.59 13.68
N ASP A 81 11.12 -19.38 14.05
CA ASP A 81 12.33 -19.53 13.24
C ASP A 81 12.11 -20.59 12.14
N LEU A 82 11.80 -20.12 10.93
CA LEU A 82 11.55 -20.98 9.76
C LEU A 82 12.81 -21.66 9.21
N THR A 83 14.00 -21.32 9.70
CA THR A 83 15.23 -22.05 9.33
C THR A 83 15.30 -23.41 10.03
N ILE A 84 14.69 -23.51 11.22
CA ILE A 84 14.69 -24.70 12.08
C ILE A 84 13.32 -25.39 12.04
N LEU A 85 12.23 -24.63 12.16
CA LEU A 85 10.87 -25.18 12.25
C LEU A 85 10.35 -25.60 10.87
N LYS A 86 10.12 -26.89 10.69
CA LYS A 86 9.58 -27.48 9.46
C LYS A 86 8.54 -28.55 9.79
N GLY A 87 7.63 -28.82 8.86
CA GLY A 87 6.63 -29.88 9.00
C GLY A 87 5.87 -29.82 10.32
N ASP A 88 5.88 -30.92 11.07
CA ASP A 88 5.14 -31.07 12.32
C ASP A 88 5.63 -30.12 13.43
N ASP A 89 6.92 -29.78 13.47
CA ASP A 89 7.46 -28.84 14.45
C ASP A 89 6.89 -27.43 14.25
N LEU A 90 6.77 -27.01 12.99
CA LEU A 90 6.16 -25.73 12.64
C LEU A 90 4.66 -25.72 12.97
N THR A 91 3.97 -26.84 12.72
CA THR A 91 2.56 -27.01 13.07
C THR A 91 2.35 -26.93 14.58
N TYR A 92 3.20 -27.59 15.38
CA TYR A 92 3.16 -27.53 16.84
C TYR A 92 3.45 -26.14 17.38
N ALA A 93 4.49 -25.47 16.86
CA ALA A 93 4.80 -24.09 17.25
C ALA A 93 3.64 -23.13 16.93
N THR A 94 3.04 -23.28 15.74
CA THR A 94 1.88 -22.48 15.32
C THR A 94 0.65 -22.74 16.20
N ARG A 95 0.42 -24.00 16.61
CA ARG A 95 -0.65 -24.37 17.56
C ARG A 95 -0.46 -23.70 18.92
N SER A 96 0.75 -23.74 19.45
CA SER A 96 1.10 -23.08 20.71
C SER A 96 0.88 -21.56 20.63
N LEU A 97 1.25 -20.97 19.49
CA LEU A 97 1.07 -19.56 19.23
C LEU A 97 -0.41 -19.15 19.17
N ILE A 98 -1.25 -19.91 18.46
CA ILE A 98 -2.70 -19.70 18.41
C ILE A 98 -3.32 -19.81 19.80
N SER A 99 -2.91 -20.81 20.58
CA SER A 99 -3.40 -21.03 21.93
C SER A 99 -3.03 -19.87 22.87
N THR A 100 -1.87 -19.25 22.64
CA THR A 100 -1.37 -18.09 23.40
C THR A 100 -2.13 -16.81 23.05
N LEU A 101 -2.35 -16.56 21.76
CA LEU A 101 -2.92 -15.30 21.27
C LEU A 101 -4.44 -15.24 21.36
N PHE A 102 -5.14 -16.34 21.15
CA PHE A 102 -6.60 -16.32 20.97
C PHE A 102 -7.35 -17.03 22.10
N ALA A 103 -7.22 -18.34 22.15
CA ALA A 103 -7.81 -19.20 23.16
C ALA A 103 -7.16 -20.59 23.07
N PRO A 104 -7.05 -21.33 24.19
CA PRO A 104 -6.53 -22.68 24.17
C PRO A 104 -7.29 -23.55 23.16
N MET A 105 -6.55 -24.22 22.28
CA MET A 105 -7.12 -25.17 21.34
C MET A 105 -7.47 -26.48 22.03
N LYS A 106 -8.61 -27.07 21.68
CA LYS A 106 -8.98 -28.39 22.19
C LYS A 106 -8.05 -29.46 21.62
N GLU A 107 -7.79 -30.53 22.36
CA GLU A 107 -6.88 -31.61 21.94
C GLU A 107 -7.27 -32.26 20.62
N ASP A 108 -8.56 -32.32 20.29
CA ASP A 108 -9.12 -32.90 19.06
C ASP A 108 -9.13 -31.94 17.85
N GLN A 109 -8.74 -30.68 18.02
CA GLN A 109 -8.71 -29.73 16.92
C GLN A 109 -7.41 -29.82 16.14
N ASP A 110 -7.43 -30.40 14.94
CA ASP A 110 -6.27 -30.42 14.07
C ASP A 110 -6.00 -29.04 13.42
N ILE A 111 -4.72 -28.81 13.13
CA ILE A 111 -4.25 -27.65 12.35
C ILE A 111 -3.59 -28.16 11.09
N LYS A 112 -3.98 -27.57 9.96
CA LYS A 112 -3.29 -27.73 8.69
C LYS A 112 -2.62 -26.43 8.28
N LEU A 113 -1.35 -26.53 7.89
CA LEU A 113 -0.57 -25.43 7.32
C LEU A 113 -0.33 -25.68 5.84
N ASP A 114 -0.81 -24.78 4.99
CA ASP A 114 -0.54 -24.78 3.55
C ASP A 114 0.29 -23.54 3.20
N ARG A 115 1.53 -23.72 2.73
CA ARG A 115 2.39 -22.60 2.33
C ARG A 115 1.85 -21.95 1.06
N VAL A 116 1.77 -20.63 1.05
CA VAL A 116 1.42 -19.85 -0.13
C VAL A 116 2.68 -19.59 -0.94
N SER A 117 2.69 -20.06 -2.19
CA SER A 117 3.78 -19.83 -3.15
C SER A 117 3.72 -18.41 -3.71
N GLY A 118 4.87 -17.82 -4.05
CA GLY A 118 4.95 -16.52 -4.75
C GLY A 118 5.08 -15.28 -3.85
N ALA A 119 5.01 -15.42 -2.52
CA ALA A 119 5.32 -14.32 -1.62
C ALA A 119 6.83 -14.05 -1.58
N MET A 120 7.23 -12.85 -1.99
CA MET A 120 8.62 -12.46 -2.25
C MET A 120 9.39 -12.07 -0.97
N THR A 121 8.72 -11.37 -0.05
CA THR A 121 9.36 -10.78 1.14
C THR A 121 9.03 -11.52 2.44
N ASN A 122 7.87 -12.19 2.48
CA ASN A 122 7.31 -12.81 3.69
C ASN A 122 6.96 -14.28 3.44
N ALA A 123 7.17 -15.15 4.41
CA ALA A 123 6.64 -16.50 4.35
C ALA A 123 5.17 -16.47 4.78
N VAL A 124 4.28 -16.80 3.85
CA VAL A 124 2.83 -16.78 4.06
C VAL A 124 2.28 -18.21 4.11
N PHE A 125 1.46 -18.50 5.13
CA PHE A 125 0.79 -19.79 5.28
C PHE A 125 -0.71 -19.59 5.48
N PHE A 126 -1.52 -20.45 4.85
CA PHE A 126 -2.88 -20.66 5.28
C PHE A 126 -2.87 -21.56 6.51
N VAL A 127 -3.55 -21.12 7.56
CA VAL A 127 -3.75 -21.91 8.77
C VAL A 127 -5.23 -22.29 8.83
N THR A 128 -5.50 -23.58 8.72
CA THR A 128 -6.85 -24.13 8.80
C THR A 128 -7.00 -24.89 10.11
N ILE A 129 -7.96 -24.48 10.95
CA ILE A 129 -8.27 -25.07 12.25
C ILE A 129 -9.60 -25.83 12.12
N GLY A 130 -9.55 -27.16 12.28
CA GLY A 130 -10.69 -28.04 11.96
C GLY A 130 -11.17 -27.84 10.51
N ASP A 131 -12.49 -27.89 10.30
CA ASP A 131 -13.05 -27.87 8.93
C ASP A 131 -13.46 -26.49 8.40
N SER A 132 -13.36 -25.42 9.19
CA SER A 132 -14.03 -24.14 8.84
C SER A 132 -13.29 -22.86 9.17
N LYS A 133 -12.36 -22.86 10.14
CA LYS A 133 -11.65 -21.63 10.51
C LYS A 133 -10.36 -21.53 9.73
N ARG A 134 -10.27 -20.54 8.84
CA ARG A 134 -9.06 -20.27 8.07
C ARG A 134 -8.55 -18.87 8.35
N MET A 135 -7.24 -18.74 8.49
CA MET A 135 -6.54 -17.46 8.68
C MET A 135 -5.21 -17.49 7.92
N LEU A 136 -4.61 -16.31 7.77
CA LEU A 136 -3.28 -16.17 7.19
C LEU A 136 -2.26 -15.98 8.31
N LEU A 137 -1.15 -16.71 8.23
CA LEU A 137 0.04 -16.52 9.05
C LEU A 137 1.13 -15.91 8.16
N ARG A 138 1.54 -14.69 8.47
CA ARG A 138 2.70 -14.02 7.85
C ARG A 138 3.87 -14.05 8.81
N VAL A 139 4.97 -14.66 8.41
CA VAL A 139 6.25 -14.67 9.13
C VAL A 139 7.26 -13.85 8.34
N TYR A 140 7.88 -12.87 8.98
CA TYR A 140 8.80 -11.94 8.34
C TYR A 140 10.14 -12.63 8.04
N GLY A 141 10.68 -12.41 6.84
CA GLY A 141 12.01 -12.89 6.45
C GLY A 141 13.16 -12.19 7.18
N VAL A 142 14.33 -12.81 7.23
CA VAL A 142 15.55 -12.16 7.72
C VAL A 142 16.06 -11.20 6.65
N GLY A 143 16.37 -9.94 6.98
CA GLY A 143 17.04 -8.98 6.07
C GLY A 143 16.14 -7.97 5.34
N CYS A 144 14.81 -8.01 5.50
CA CYS A 144 13.92 -7.04 4.83
C CYS A 144 13.87 -5.66 5.50
N ASP A 145 14.49 -5.49 6.68
CA ASP A 145 14.50 -4.23 7.44
C ASP A 145 15.21 -3.09 6.69
N GLN A 146 16.07 -3.42 5.73
CA GLN A 146 16.72 -2.42 4.87
C GLN A 146 15.76 -1.77 3.88
N ILE A 147 14.62 -2.39 3.56
CA ILE A 147 13.65 -1.86 2.60
C ILE A 147 12.39 -1.36 3.31
N LEU A 148 11.87 -2.11 4.29
CA LEU A 148 10.56 -1.88 4.90
C LEU A 148 10.65 -1.51 6.39
N ASP A 149 9.88 -0.51 6.81
CA ASP A 149 9.67 -0.18 8.23
C ASP A 149 8.47 -0.97 8.78
N ARG A 150 8.76 -2.09 9.43
CA ARG A 150 7.74 -3.01 9.97
C ARG A 150 6.89 -2.40 11.07
N ASN A 151 7.44 -1.49 11.87
CA ASN A 151 6.69 -0.85 12.95
C ASN A 151 5.64 0.09 12.36
N LYS A 152 6.02 0.81 11.31
CA LYS A 152 5.12 1.67 10.53
C LYS A 152 4.06 0.86 9.80
N GLU A 153 4.43 -0.25 9.15
CA GLU A 153 3.48 -1.16 8.51
C GLU A 153 2.43 -1.66 9.53
N LEU A 154 2.89 -2.14 10.70
CA LEU A 154 1.99 -2.62 11.75
C LEU A 154 1.07 -1.53 12.30
N ASP A 155 1.56 -0.28 12.47
CA ASP A 155 0.71 0.85 12.89
C ASP A 155 -0.39 1.12 11.85
N TRP A 156 -0.05 1.10 10.55
CA TRP A 156 -1.04 1.29 9.49
C TRP A 156 -2.04 0.13 9.40
N LEU A 157 -1.57 -1.12 9.42
CA LEU A 157 -2.45 -2.30 9.40
C LEU A 157 -3.43 -2.29 10.59
N SER A 158 -2.96 -1.88 11.77
CA SER A 158 -3.79 -1.72 12.96
C SER A 158 -4.91 -0.69 12.74
N ARG A 159 -4.59 0.49 12.19
CA ARG A 159 -5.57 1.53 11.84
C ARG A 159 -6.55 1.08 10.76
N LEU A 160 -6.06 0.43 9.71
CA LEU A 160 -6.87 -0.07 8.60
C LEU A 160 -7.87 -1.14 9.07
N SER A 161 -7.41 -2.07 9.92
CA SER A 161 -8.25 -3.08 10.56
C SER A 161 -9.42 -2.45 11.33
N GLN A 162 -9.20 -1.36 12.06
CA GLN A 162 -10.29 -0.64 12.75
C GLN A 162 -11.28 0.04 11.82
N LEU A 163 -10.81 0.54 10.68
CA LEU A 163 -11.66 1.14 9.65
C LEU A 163 -12.40 0.08 8.83
N GLY A 164 -12.10 -1.21 9.02
CA GLY A 164 -12.63 -2.31 8.21
C GLY A 164 -12.11 -2.28 6.78
N ILE A 165 -10.88 -1.78 6.59
CA ILE A 165 -10.18 -1.71 5.30
C ILE A 165 -9.17 -2.83 5.25
N GLY A 166 -9.24 -3.65 4.20
CA GLY A 166 -8.40 -4.84 4.07
C GLY A 166 -8.82 -5.99 5.00
N PRO A 167 -7.95 -7.00 5.15
CA PRO A 167 -8.10 -8.07 6.13
C PRO A 167 -7.94 -7.54 7.56
N LYS A 168 -8.69 -8.09 8.51
CA LYS A 168 -8.46 -7.77 9.93
C LYS A 168 -7.12 -8.31 10.41
N LEU A 169 -6.39 -7.49 11.16
CA LEU A 169 -5.24 -7.94 11.94
C LEU A 169 -5.75 -8.68 13.19
N LEU A 170 -5.54 -9.99 13.25
CA LEU A 170 -6.08 -10.87 14.29
C LEU A 170 -5.14 -10.96 15.50
N GLY A 171 -3.83 -11.07 15.28
CA GLY A 171 -2.84 -11.20 16.35
C GLY A 171 -1.42 -10.90 15.85
N ILE A 172 -0.55 -10.49 16.76
CA ILE A 172 0.84 -10.09 16.46
C ILE A 172 1.81 -10.94 17.30
N PHE A 173 2.92 -11.36 16.72
CA PHE A 173 3.97 -12.06 17.45
C PHE A 173 5.36 -11.53 17.06
N GLY A 174 6.41 -12.01 17.74
CA GLY A 174 7.74 -11.41 17.71
C GLY A 174 8.34 -11.19 16.31
N ASN A 175 7.99 -12.04 15.33
CA ASN A 175 8.45 -11.92 13.95
C ASN A 175 7.33 -12.14 12.91
N GLY A 176 6.09 -11.77 13.24
CA GLY A 176 5.00 -11.92 12.28
C GLY A 176 3.62 -11.57 12.83
N ARG A 177 2.59 -11.98 12.08
CA ARG A 177 1.19 -11.67 12.39
C ARG A 177 0.21 -12.71 11.83
N PHE A 178 -0.98 -12.73 12.43
CA PHE A 178 -2.15 -13.41 11.91
C PHE A 178 -3.13 -12.42 11.32
N GLU A 179 -3.64 -12.72 10.12
CA GLU A 179 -4.63 -11.91 9.41
C GLU A 179 -5.88 -12.73 9.09
N GLU A 180 -7.01 -12.04 8.95
CA GLU A 180 -8.24 -12.61 8.43
C GLU A 180 -8.01 -13.19 7.04
N TYR A 181 -8.45 -14.44 6.82
CA TYR A 181 -8.52 -14.97 5.47
C TYR A 181 -9.79 -14.47 4.80
N LEU A 182 -9.63 -13.82 3.64
CA LEU A 182 -10.73 -13.42 2.78
C LEU A 182 -10.86 -14.42 1.62
N PRO A 183 -11.95 -15.21 1.53
CA PRO A 183 -12.20 -16.07 0.37
C PRO A 183 -12.30 -15.22 -0.90
N SER A 184 -11.27 -15.30 -1.75
CA SER A 184 -11.07 -14.35 -2.84
C SER A 184 -10.16 -14.92 -3.92
N THR A 185 -10.14 -14.23 -5.06
CA THR A 185 -9.18 -14.41 -6.13
C THR A 185 -8.40 -13.11 -6.34
N THR A 186 -7.09 -13.21 -6.51
CA THR A 186 -6.26 -12.06 -6.91
C THR A 186 -6.61 -11.64 -8.33
N LEU A 187 -6.64 -10.34 -8.60
CA LEU A 187 -6.81 -9.82 -9.96
C LEU A 187 -5.60 -10.19 -10.84
N THR A 188 -5.83 -10.21 -12.14
CA THR A 188 -4.83 -10.40 -13.18
C THR A 188 -4.55 -9.09 -13.91
N ARG A 189 -3.53 -9.08 -14.76
CA ARG A 189 -3.25 -7.94 -15.65
C ARG A 189 -4.40 -7.58 -16.57
N GLN A 190 -5.29 -8.53 -16.90
CA GLN A 190 -6.43 -8.28 -17.78
C GLN A 190 -7.59 -7.67 -17.00
N ASP A 191 -7.82 -8.16 -15.77
CA ASP A 191 -8.92 -7.68 -14.92
C ASP A 191 -8.82 -6.17 -14.66
N ILE A 192 -7.63 -5.64 -14.38
CA ILE A 192 -7.45 -4.21 -14.10
C ILE A 192 -7.79 -3.29 -15.29
N ARG A 193 -7.83 -3.86 -16.51
CA ARG A 193 -8.18 -3.14 -17.75
C ARG A 193 -9.67 -3.16 -18.03
N GLU A 194 -10.43 -4.07 -17.40
CA GLU A 194 -11.87 -4.12 -17.59
C GLU A 194 -12.52 -2.84 -17.05
N PRO A 195 -13.32 -2.11 -17.85
CA PRO A 195 -13.89 -0.82 -17.44
C PRO A 195 -14.61 -0.84 -16.09
N GLN A 196 -15.35 -1.91 -15.81
CA GLN A 196 -16.11 -2.07 -14.56
C GLN A 196 -15.19 -2.32 -13.35
N ILE A 197 -14.11 -3.08 -13.52
CA ILE A 197 -13.15 -3.33 -12.45
C ILE A 197 -12.28 -2.09 -12.23
N SER A 198 -11.79 -1.46 -13.30
CA SER A 198 -11.00 -0.23 -13.29
C SER A 198 -11.70 0.91 -12.53
N THR A 199 -13.00 1.15 -12.79
CA THR A 199 -13.80 2.15 -12.06
C THR A 199 -14.02 1.80 -10.59
N GLN A 200 -14.13 0.50 -10.27
CA GLN A 200 -14.19 0.05 -8.88
C GLN A 200 -12.85 0.24 -8.17
N ILE A 201 -11.72 -0.04 -8.82
CA ILE A 201 -10.38 0.23 -8.28
C ILE A 201 -10.24 1.73 -7.99
N ALA A 202 -10.61 2.60 -8.93
CA ALA A 202 -10.61 4.05 -8.75
C ALA A 202 -11.42 4.49 -7.52
N SER A 203 -12.62 3.90 -7.34
CA SER A 203 -13.49 4.18 -6.20
C SER A 203 -12.88 3.70 -4.87
N ARG A 204 -12.23 2.53 -4.85
CA ARG A 204 -11.52 2.01 -3.68
C ARG A 204 -10.28 2.83 -3.34
N LEU A 205 -9.55 3.29 -4.35
CA LEU A 205 -8.40 4.16 -4.16
C LEU A 205 -8.81 5.52 -3.58
N HIS A 206 -9.90 6.12 -4.06
CA HIS A 206 -10.46 7.34 -3.46
C HIS A 206 -10.81 7.16 -1.98
N GLN A 207 -11.41 6.03 -1.63
CA GLN A 207 -11.77 5.69 -0.26
C GLN A 207 -10.54 5.54 0.63
N LEU A 208 -9.49 4.89 0.12
CA LEU A 208 -8.21 4.77 0.81
C LEU A 208 -7.57 6.14 1.04
N HIS A 209 -7.51 6.96 -0.01
CA HIS A 209 -6.95 8.31 0.05
C HIS A 209 -7.67 9.22 1.06
N SER A 210 -8.97 9.01 1.27
CA SER A 210 -9.79 9.75 2.23
C SER A 210 -9.44 9.47 3.70
N ILE A 211 -8.62 8.43 3.98
CA ILE A 211 -8.12 8.15 5.34
C ILE A 211 -7.34 9.35 5.90
N VAL A 212 -6.71 10.16 5.04
CA VAL A 212 -6.02 11.39 5.41
C VAL A 212 -6.89 12.37 6.21
N GLU A 213 -8.22 12.33 6.04
CA GLU A 213 -9.13 13.17 6.80
C GLU A 213 -9.30 12.70 8.26
N THR A 214 -9.12 11.40 8.49
CA THR A 214 -9.20 10.78 9.82
C THR A 214 -7.84 10.79 10.52
N PHE A 215 -6.79 10.49 9.76
CA PHE A 215 -5.41 10.52 10.20
C PHE A 215 -4.66 11.50 9.28
N PRO A 216 -4.61 12.79 9.62
CA PRO A 216 -3.86 13.76 8.83
C PRO A 216 -2.35 13.63 9.10
N PRO A 217 -1.51 13.94 8.09
CA PRO A 217 -0.05 13.93 8.26
C PRO A 217 0.39 14.96 9.30
N ALA A 218 1.52 14.68 9.95
CA ALA A 218 2.18 15.68 10.77
C ALA A 218 2.68 16.87 9.92
N HIS A 219 2.92 18.03 10.54
CA HIS A 219 3.41 19.22 9.81
C HIS A 219 4.75 19.01 9.10
N ASN A 220 5.57 18.09 9.59
CA ASN A 220 6.88 17.72 9.06
C ASN A 220 6.91 16.30 8.51
N GLU A 221 5.74 15.76 8.14
CA GLU A 221 5.65 14.41 7.58
C GLU A 221 6.48 14.33 6.29
N THR A 222 7.41 13.38 6.25
CA THR A 222 8.18 13.11 5.03
C THR A 222 7.34 12.23 4.11
N LEU A 223 7.25 12.62 2.84
CA LEU A 223 6.53 11.83 1.82
C LEU A 223 7.29 10.53 1.52
N GLU A 224 6.58 9.39 1.46
CA GLU A 224 7.21 8.07 1.24
C GLU A 224 8.05 8.03 -0.02
N VAL A 225 7.56 8.67 -1.10
CA VAL A 225 8.23 8.66 -2.40
C VAL A 225 9.64 9.23 -2.30
N TRP A 226 9.81 10.35 -1.59
CA TRP A 226 11.10 11.02 -1.47
C TRP A 226 11.99 10.36 -0.44
N ALA A 227 11.43 9.94 0.69
CA ALA A 227 12.18 9.22 1.72
C ALA A 227 12.87 7.97 1.14
N ASN A 228 12.13 7.17 0.37
CA ASN A 228 12.65 5.95 -0.23
C ASN A 228 13.60 6.22 -1.40
N ILE A 229 13.29 7.18 -2.28
CA ILE A 229 14.22 7.58 -3.35
C ILE A 229 15.57 8.01 -2.78
N ASP A 230 15.59 8.87 -1.77
CA ASP A 230 16.84 9.35 -1.15
C ASP A 230 17.60 8.22 -0.47
N LYS A 231 16.89 7.37 0.29
CA LYS A 231 17.45 6.20 0.94
C LYS A 231 18.10 5.25 -0.06
N TRP A 232 17.36 4.80 -1.07
CA TRP A 232 17.86 3.82 -2.04
C TRP A 232 18.96 4.38 -2.94
N TYR A 233 18.84 5.62 -3.41
CA TYR A 233 19.91 6.27 -4.17
C TYR A 233 21.22 6.33 -3.36
N THR A 234 21.12 6.70 -2.08
CA THR A 234 22.27 6.72 -1.17
C THR A 234 22.87 5.32 -1.04
N THR A 235 22.07 4.32 -0.64
CA THR A 235 22.53 2.93 -0.50
C THR A 235 23.19 2.40 -1.77
N ILE A 236 22.60 2.65 -2.95
CA ILE A 236 23.17 2.22 -4.22
C ILE A 236 24.57 2.84 -4.41
N THR A 237 24.68 4.15 -4.27
CA THR A 237 25.90 4.90 -4.58
C THR A 237 27.02 4.71 -3.54
N THR A 238 26.68 4.39 -2.29
CA THR A 238 27.68 4.21 -1.22
C THR A 238 28.04 2.76 -0.98
N GLU A 239 27.12 1.81 -1.20
CA GLU A 239 27.28 0.42 -0.74
C GLU A 239 27.17 -0.61 -1.86
N LEU A 240 26.27 -0.44 -2.84
CA LEU A 240 25.91 -1.53 -3.76
C LEU A 240 26.64 -1.52 -5.10
N ILE A 241 27.30 -0.42 -5.49
CA ILE A 241 28.08 -0.35 -6.74
C ILE A 241 29.05 -1.54 -6.89
N PRO A 242 29.85 -1.94 -5.88
CA PRO A 242 30.77 -3.07 -6.01
C PRO A 242 30.06 -4.40 -6.28
N ALA A 243 28.88 -4.62 -5.69
CA ALA A 243 28.10 -5.84 -5.89
C ALA A 243 27.48 -5.89 -7.29
N LEU A 244 26.86 -4.79 -7.73
CA LEU A 244 26.26 -4.67 -9.06
C LEU A 244 27.30 -4.75 -10.18
N SER A 245 28.51 -4.23 -9.95
CA SER A 245 29.59 -4.21 -10.94
C SER A 245 30.32 -5.54 -11.10
N LYS A 246 29.97 -6.59 -10.34
CA LYS A 246 30.52 -7.94 -10.54
C LYS A 246 30.10 -8.54 -11.88
N ASN A 247 28.94 -8.14 -12.40
CA ASN A 247 28.48 -8.49 -13.73
C ASN A 247 28.95 -7.41 -14.72
N GLU A 248 29.82 -7.78 -15.66
CA GLU A 248 30.38 -6.83 -16.63
C GLU A 248 29.30 -6.18 -17.52
N THR A 249 28.21 -6.89 -17.82
CA THR A 249 27.09 -6.31 -18.60
C THR A 249 26.41 -5.21 -17.80
N TRP A 250 26.13 -5.47 -16.52
CA TRP A 250 25.51 -4.49 -15.64
C TRP A 250 26.41 -3.29 -15.40
N LYS A 251 27.71 -3.52 -15.24
CA LYS A 251 28.71 -2.46 -15.10
C LYS A 251 28.68 -1.49 -16.29
N SER A 252 28.73 -2.01 -17.54
CA SER A 252 28.62 -1.15 -18.73
C SER A 252 27.30 -0.39 -18.79
N GLN A 253 26.19 -1.03 -18.38
CA GLN A 253 24.89 -0.37 -18.32
C GLN A 253 24.81 0.71 -17.23
N LEU A 254 25.45 0.51 -16.06
CA LEU A 254 25.55 1.51 -14.99
C LEU A 254 26.39 2.72 -15.41
N GLU A 255 27.48 2.50 -16.16
CA GLU A 255 28.28 3.59 -16.73
C GLU A 255 27.45 4.47 -17.67
N VAL A 256 26.62 3.87 -18.53
CA VAL A 256 25.69 4.58 -19.41
C VAL A 256 24.58 5.27 -18.60
N LEU A 257 24.10 4.62 -17.55
CA LEU A 257 23.08 5.16 -16.68
C LEU A 257 23.59 6.37 -15.87
N ASP A 258 24.89 6.49 -15.63
CA ASP A 258 25.53 7.62 -14.96
C ASP A 258 24.80 8.01 -13.66
N LEU A 259 25.12 7.28 -12.59
CA LEU A 259 24.53 7.49 -11.27
C LEU A 259 24.81 8.87 -10.68
N ASN A 260 25.89 9.54 -11.09
CA ASN A 260 26.17 10.91 -10.66
C ASN A 260 25.17 11.87 -11.30
N ARG A 261 24.96 11.75 -12.62
CA ARG A 261 23.92 12.49 -13.32
C ARG A 261 22.52 12.17 -12.79
N LEU A 262 22.24 10.90 -12.47
CA LEU A 262 20.96 10.52 -11.86
C LEU A 262 20.69 11.31 -10.57
N GLY A 263 21.71 11.59 -9.75
CA GLY A 263 21.58 12.45 -8.57
C GLY A 263 21.07 13.85 -8.92
N HIS A 264 21.58 14.46 -9.99
CA HIS A 264 21.10 15.75 -10.49
C HIS A 264 19.67 15.65 -11.03
N ASP A 265 19.36 14.58 -11.78
CA ASP A 265 18.03 14.31 -12.32
C ASP A 265 16.99 14.17 -11.19
N ILE A 266 17.33 13.48 -10.09
CA ILE A 266 16.48 13.35 -8.89
C ILE A 266 16.16 14.72 -8.29
N GLN A 267 17.17 15.59 -8.14
CA GLN A 267 16.94 16.93 -7.61
C GLN A 267 16.06 17.76 -8.53
N GLN A 268 16.16 17.57 -9.84
CA GLN A 268 15.28 18.22 -10.79
C GLN A 268 13.84 17.68 -10.71
N CYS A 269 13.67 16.36 -10.64
CA CYS A 269 12.38 15.71 -10.43
C CYS A 269 11.66 16.29 -9.20
N LYS A 270 12.35 16.42 -8.07
CA LYS A 270 11.81 17.02 -6.84
C LYS A 270 11.35 18.48 -7.00
N ARG A 271 11.98 19.25 -7.89
CA ARG A 271 11.55 20.64 -8.18
C ARG A 271 10.34 20.69 -9.10
N VAL A 272 10.22 19.73 -10.01
CA VAL A 272 9.15 19.68 -11.01
C VAL A 272 7.89 19.01 -10.46
N CYS A 273 8.00 18.01 -9.60
CA CYS A 273 6.85 17.34 -9.01
C CYS A 273 6.26 18.18 -7.87
N HIS A 274 5.15 18.85 -8.12
CA HIS A 274 4.43 19.68 -7.16
C HIS A 274 2.91 19.52 -7.33
N ASP A 275 2.14 20.32 -6.60
CA ASP A 275 0.71 20.56 -6.85
C ASP A 275 -0.22 19.33 -6.94
N SER A 276 0.03 18.30 -6.14
CA SER A 276 -0.92 17.20 -5.91
C SER A 276 -1.27 17.11 -4.42
N PRO A 277 -2.56 17.01 -4.05
CA PRO A 277 -2.98 16.81 -2.66
C PRO A 277 -2.29 15.60 -2.01
N ILE A 278 -1.83 15.79 -0.77
CA ILE A 278 -1.28 14.71 0.05
C ILE A 278 -2.45 13.88 0.60
N VAL A 279 -2.33 12.56 0.47
CA VAL A 279 -3.30 11.56 0.88
C VAL A 279 -2.59 10.41 1.61
N PHE A 280 -3.35 9.51 2.21
CA PHE A 280 -2.83 8.19 2.60
C PHE A 280 -2.85 7.28 1.38
N ALA A 281 -1.68 7.01 0.81
CA ALA A 281 -1.50 6.25 -0.42
C ALA A 281 -1.10 4.80 -0.13
N HIS A 282 -1.48 3.90 -1.01
CA HIS A 282 -1.02 2.51 -1.05
C HIS A 282 0.44 2.41 -1.50
N ASN A 283 0.80 3.18 -2.53
CA ASN A 283 2.09 3.23 -3.21
C ASN A 283 2.50 2.00 -4.02
N ASP A 284 1.79 0.87 -3.88
CA ASP A 284 2.03 -0.36 -4.66
C ASP A 284 0.74 -1.03 -5.18
N LEU A 285 -0.14 -0.26 -5.84
CA LEU A 285 -1.45 -0.76 -6.29
C LEU A 285 -1.38 -1.60 -7.59
N GLN A 286 -0.51 -2.61 -7.60
CA GLN A 286 -0.45 -3.63 -8.67
C GLN A 286 -1.59 -4.65 -8.55
N TYR A 287 -1.90 -5.38 -9.63
CA TYR A 287 -3.05 -6.29 -9.65
C TYR A 287 -2.94 -7.43 -8.62
N GLY A 288 -1.71 -7.83 -8.24
CA GLY A 288 -1.42 -8.81 -7.19
C GLY A 288 -1.93 -8.38 -5.80
N ASN A 289 -2.06 -7.08 -5.58
CA ASN A 289 -2.47 -6.48 -4.32
C ASN A 289 -3.97 -6.13 -4.28
N ILE A 290 -4.75 -6.62 -5.26
CA ILE A 290 -6.19 -6.39 -5.34
C ILE A 290 -6.89 -7.74 -5.37
N LEU A 291 -7.74 -7.98 -4.38
CA LEU A 291 -8.53 -9.20 -4.25
C LEU A 291 -9.97 -8.94 -4.68
N LYS A 292 -10.53 -9.84 -5.51
CA LYS A 292 -11.98 -9.93 -5.75
C LYS A 292 -12.58 -10.96 -4.80
N ILE A 293 -13.52 -10.53 -3.96
CA ILE A 293 -14.15 -11.41 -2.96
C ILE A 293 -15.11 -12.38 -3.63
N ASN A 294 -14.95 -13.67 -3.36
CA ASN A 294 -15.74 -14.74 -3.98
C ASN A 294 -17.24 -14.57 -3.71
N GLY A 295 -18.07 -14.79 -4.73
CA GLY A 295 -19.52 -14.66 -4.63
C GLY A 295 -20.01 -13.21 -4.52
N THR A 296 -19.12 -12.23 -4.67
CA THR A 296 -19.43 -10.80 -4.72
C THR A 296 -18.63 -10.13 -5.83
N ASP A 297 -18.93 -8.86 -6.12
CA ASP A 297 -18.07 -8.01 -6.94
C ASP A 297 -17.21 -7.05 -6.09
N GLU A 298 -17.09 -7.28 -4.78
CA GLU A 298 -16.29 -6.41 -3.91
C GLU A 298 -14.78 -6.60 -4.16
N LEU A 299 -14.10 -5.48 -4.39
CA LEU A 299 -12.63 -5.42 -4.42
C LEU A 299 -12.07 -4.99 -3.06
N VAL A 300 -11.01 -5.67 -2.63
CA VAL A 300 -10.26 -5.38 -1.41
C VAL A 300 -8.79 -5.19 -1.75
N VAL A 301 -8.23 -4.06 -1.33
CA VAL A 301 -6.79 -3.78 -1.44
C VAL A 301 -6.06 -4.38 -0.23
N ILE A 302 -4.91 -4.99 -0.49
CA ILE A 302 -4.05 -5.67 0.49
C ILE A 302 -2.58 -5.27 0.31
N ASP A 303 -1.72 -5.70 1.24
CA ASP A 303 -0.26 -5.52 1.18
C ASP A 303 0.20 -4.04 1.24
N PHE A 304 -0.03 -3.43 2.41
CA PHE A 304 0.25 -2.02 2.68
C PHE A 304 1.71 -1.74 3.08
N GLU A 305 2.67 -2.54 2.62
CA GLU A 305 4.07 -2.47 3.07
C GLU A 305 4.77 -1.16 2.66
N TYR A 306 4.37 -0.58 1.53
CA TYR A 306 4.84 0.74 1.07
C TYR A 306 3.88 1.89 1.43
N ALA A 307 2.79 1.61 2.15
CA ALA A 307 1.74 2.59 2.38
C ALA A 307 2.20 3.72 3.31
N GLY A 308 1.67 4.92 3.06
CA GLY A 308 2.00 6.10 3.83
C GLY A 308 1.56 7.38 3.14
N TYR A 309 2.01 8.52 3.65
CA TYR A 309 1.58 9.80 3.08
C TYR A 309 2.34 10.10 1.80
N ASN A 310 1.58 10.34 0.73
CA ASN A 310 2.12 10.70 -0.57
C ASN A 310 1.11 11.56 -1.34
N PRO A 311 1.55 12.26 -2.39
CA PRO A 311 0.63 12.91 -3.31
C PRO A 311 -0.26 11.87 -4.00
N ARG A 312 -1.57 12.13 -4.11
CA ARG A 312 -2.53 11.21 -4.77
C ARG A 312 -2.11 10.82 -6.18
N ALA A 313 -1.45 11.74 -6.88
CA ALA A 313 -1.00 11.54 -8.25
C ALA A 313 0.06 10.45 -8.35
N VAL A 314 0.91 10.26 -7.33
CA VAL A 314 1.90 9.17 -7.29
C VAL A 314 1.21 7.81 -7.29
N ASP A 315 0.19 7.64 -6.45
CA ASP A 315 -0.47 6.34 -6.30
C ASP A 315 -1.27 5.97 -7.56
N ILE A 316 -1.95 6.96 -8.15
CA ILE A 316 -2.68 6.79 -9.41
C ILE A 316 -1.72 6.53 -10.58
N ALA A 317 -0.64 7.32 -10.69
CA ALA A 317 0.36 7.12 -11.73
C ALA A 317 1.03 5.75 -11.62
N ASN A 318 1.30 5.30 -10.38
CA ASN A 318 1.79 3.96 -10.12
C ASN A 318 0.83 2.91 -10.67
N HIS A 319 -0.45 2.97 -10.28
CA HIS A 319 -1.45 2.03 -10.78
C HIS A 319 -1.53 1.99 -12.31
N PHE A 320 -1.42 3.14 -13.00
CA PHE A 320 -1.37 3.16 -14.47
C PHE A 320 -0.08 2.54 -15.03
N CYS A 321 1.06 2.72 -14.36
CA CYS A 321 2.30 2.07 -14.76
C CYS A 321 2.22 0.54 -14.65
N GLU A 322 1.47 0.02 -13.67
CA GLU A 322 1.25 -1.43 -13.49
C GLU A 322 0.52 -2.09 -14.67
N TRP A 323 -0.18 -1.32 -15.51
CA TRP A 323 -0.80 -1.83 -16.74
C TRP A 323 0.24 -2.25 -17.80
N MET A 324 1.48 -1.79 -17.67
CA MET A 324 2.58 -2.09 -18.59
C MET A 324 3.32 -3.40 -18.25
N TYR A 325 2.95 -4.08 -17.17
CA TYR A 325 3.66 -5.26 -16.68
C TYR A 325 2.78 -6.52 -16.67
N ASP A 326 3.40 -7.67 -16.95
CA ASP A 326 2.83 -9.00 -16.73
C ASP A 326 3.80 -9.84 -15.90
N TYR A 327 3.67 -9.78 -14.58
CA TYR A 327 4.50 -10.55 -13.65
C TYR A 327 4.31 -12.07 -13.74
N HIS A 328 3.31 -12.56 -14.48
CA HIS A 328 3.11 -13.99 -14.72
C HIS A 328 3.65 -14.45 -16.09
N ALA A 329 4.13 -13.54 -16.94
CA ALA A 329 4.74 -13.87 -18.21
C ALA A 329 6.18 -14.38 -18.04
N SER A 330 6.70 -15.06 -19.06
CA SER A 330 8.10 -15.51 -19.08
C SER A 330 9.11 -14.36 -19.10
N ASP A 331 8.68 -13.19 -19.58
CA ASP A 331 9.44 -11.95 -19.66
C ASP A 331 8.95 -10.93 -18.63
N SER A 332 8.61 -11.38 -17.42
CA SER A 332 7.98 -10.60 -16.34
C SER A 332 8.66 -9.29 -15.94
N ALA A 333 9.96 -9.14 -16.24
CA ALA A 333 10.72 -7.90 -16.01
C ALA A 333 10.61 -6.87 -17.15
N THR A 334 9.99 -7.22 -18.28
CA THR A 334 9.88 -6.37 -19.47
C THR A 334 8.71 -5.40 -19.34
N MET A 335 8.97 -4.13 -19.66
CA MET A 335 7.94 -3.09 -19.68
C MET A 335 7.34 -2.96 -21.07
N HIS A 336 6.02 -3.09 -21.18
CA HIS A 336 5.28 -2.94 -22.44
C HIS A 336 4.63 -1.54 -22.49
N LEU A 337 5.37 -0.54 -22.99
CA LEU A 337 4.92 0.85 -23.04
C LEU A 337 3.61 1.06 -23.81
N ASP A 338 3.36 0.24 -24.83
CA ASP A 338 2.14 0.23 -25.64
C ASP A 338 0.90 -0.22 -24.84
N GLN A 339 1.10 -0.81 -23.67
CA GLN A 339 0.04 -1.29 -22.78
C GLN A 339 -0.34 -0.28 -21.69
N TYR A 340 0.27 0.91 -21.64
CA TYR A 340 -0.18 2.00 -20.77
C TYR A 340 -1.64 2.36 -21.07
N PRO A 341 -2.48 2.71 -20.07
CA PRO A 341 -3.89 3.04 -20.33
C PRO A 341 -4.01 4.20 -21.32
N SER A 342 -4.89 4.04 -22.30
CA SER A 342 -5.25 5.11 -23.24
C SER A 342 -5.86 6.31 -22.51
N LEU A 343 -5.86 7.49 -23.14
CA LEU A 343 -6.48 8.69 -22.56
C LEU A 343 -7.95 8.46 -22.15
N GLN A 344 -8.69 7.65 -22.92
CA GLN A 344 -10.07 7.32 -22.59
C GLN A 344 -10.17 6.47 -21.32
N GLU A 345 -9.32 5.45 -21.17
CA GLU A 345 -9.27 4.60 -19.98
C GLU A 345 -8.82 5.40 -18.75
N GLN A 346 -7.82 6.26 -18.89
CA GLN A 346 -7.39 7.18 -17.84
C GLN A 346 -8.53 8.09 -17.41
N HIS A 347 -9.19 8.80 -18.35
CA HIS A 347 -10.28 9.71 -18.01
C HIS A 347 -11.44 9.01 -17.30
N MET A 348 -11.78 7.79 -17.71
CA MET A 348 -12.79 6.98 -17.05
C MET A 348 -12.40 6.63 -15.60
N PHE A 349 -11.15 6.22 -15.39
CA PHE A 349 -10.62 5.96 -14.04
C PHE A 349 -10.64 7.23 -13.19
N LEU A 350 -10.11 8.33 -13.69
CA LEU A 350 -9.99 9.61 -12.98
C LEU A 350 -11.36 10.23 -12.65
N ALA A 351 -12.32 10.15 -13.59
CA ALA A 351 -13.70 10.58 -13.35
C ALA A 351 -14.37 9.76 -12.24
N SER A 352 -14.16 8.44 -12.25
CA SER A 352 -14.64 7.55 -11.19
C SER A 352 -13.97 7.85 -9.84
N TYR A 353 -12.65 8.08 -9.82
CA TYR A 353 -11.91 8.44 -8.62
C TYR A 353 -12.41 9.76 -8.01
N LEU A 354 -12.66 10.77 -8.85
CA LEU A 354 -13.17 12.07 -8.42
C LEU A 354 -14.68 12.07 -8.14
N HIS A 355 -15.40 11.00 -8.52
CA HIS A 355 -16.87 10.94 -8.52
C HIS A 355 -17.52 12.13 -9.25
N THR A 356 -16.97 12.49 -10.41
CA THR A 356 -17.40 13.66 -11.19
C THR A 356 -17.59 13.32 -12.67
N GLN A 357 -18.40 14.13 -13.35
CA GLN A 357 -18.52 14.14 -14.81
C GLN A 357 -17.83 15.38 -15.43
N ASP A 358 -17.30 16.26 -14.59
CA ASP A 358 -16.62 17.48 -15.02
C ASP A 358 -15.25 17.15 -15.64
N GLN A 359 -15.17 17.31 -16.96
CA GLN A 359 -13.96 17.01 -17.72
C GLN A 359 -12.80 17.95 -17.39
N SER A 360 -13.05 19.18 -16.91
CA SER A 360 -11.94 20.07 -16.55
C SER A 360 -11.20 19.55 -15.32
N LEU A 361 -11.92 19.10 -14.30
CA LEU A 361 -11.34 18.50 -13.10
C LEU A 361 -10.59 17.19 -13.42
N VAL A 362 -11.12 16.39 -14.35
CA VAL A 362 -10.47 15.16 -14.84
C VAL A 362 -9.16 15.49 -15.53
N MET A 363 -9.15 16.47 -16.43
CA MET A 363 -7.94 16.91 -17.13
C MET A 363 -6.91 17.56 -16.19
N GLU A 364 -7.35 18.26 -15.15
CA GLU A 364 -6.46 18.80 -14.12
C GLU A 364 -5.77 17.67 -13.35
N LEU A 365 -6.53 16.67 -12.88
CA LEU A 365 -5.95 15.51 -12.20
C LEU A 365 -5.04 14.69 -13.13
N GLN A 366 -5.38 14.56 -14.41
CA GLN A 366 -4.51 13.89 -15.39
C GLN A 366 -3.14 14.57 -15.46
N LYS A 367 -3.08 15.91 -15.49
CA LYS A 367 -1.81 16.63 -15.50
C LYS A 367 -0.99 16.39 -14.23
N GLU A 368 -1.65 16.29 -13.06
CA GLU A 368 -0.99 15.89 -11.82
C GLU A 368 -0.37 14.49 -11.99
N VAL A 369 -1.15 13.52 -12.46
CA VAL A 369 -0.73 12.12 -12.66
C VAL A 369 0.43 12.01 -13.66
N ASP A 370 0.34 12.69 -14.80
CA ASP A 370 1.38 12.70 -15.84
C ASP A 370 2.70 13.28 -15.32
N GLN A 371 2.63 14.33 -14.50
CA GLN A 371 3.81 14.89 -13.85
C GLN A 371 4.42 13.91 -12.86
N TRP A 372 3.63 13.28 -12.00
CA TRP A 372 4.14 12.38 -10.97
C TRP A 372 4.55 10.99 -11.49
N LYS A 373 4.16 10.61 -12.72
CA LYS A 373 4.59 9.37 -13.40
C LYS A 373 6.11 9.18 -13.39
N MET A 374 6.88 10.26 -13.60
CA MET A 374 8.33 10.18 -13.61
C MET A 374 8.90 9.74 -12.25
N ALA A 375 8.30 10.21 -11.14
CA ALA A 375 8.71 9.83 -9.80
C ALA A 375 8.39 8.35 -9.51
N CYS A 376 7.26 7.83 -10.01
CA CYS A 376 6.93 6.40 -9.92
C CYS A 376 7.94 5.51 -10.66
N HIS A 377 8.39 5.95 -11.84
CA HIS A 377 9.44 5.24 -12.57
C HIS A 377 10.76 5.23 -11.81
N LEU A 378 11.17 6.39 -11.30
CA LEU A 378 12.40 6.52 -10.51
C LEU A 378 12.36 5.68 -9.21
N PHE A 379 11.24 5.73 -8.47
CA PHE A 379 11.04 4.99 -7.23
C PHE A 379 11.30 3.49 -7.44
N TRP A 380 10.59 2.88 -8.38
CA TRP A 380 10.72 1.46 -8.65
C TRP A 380 12.00 1.09 -9.40
N GLY A 381 12.58 2.02 -10.16
CA GLY A 381 13.90 1.84 -10.78
C GLY A 381 15.03 1.76 -9.76
N LEU A 382 15.02 2.60 -8.74
CA LEU A 382 15.99 2.52 -7.63
C LEU A 382 15.73 1.29 -6.75
N TRP A 383 14.45 0.99 -6.45
CA TRP A 383 14.09 -0.23 -5.74
C TRP A 383 14.63 -1.48 -6.43
N GLY A 384 14.47 -1.58 -7.76
CA GLY A 384 14.96 -2.72 -8.51
C GLY A 384 16.49 -2.84 -8.48
N LEU A 385 17.24 -1.73 -8.51
CA LEU A 385 18.71 -1.77 -8.40
C LEU A 385 19.14 -2.29 -7.03
N VAL A 386 18.44 -1.90 -5.97
CA VAL A 386 18.66 -2.47 -4.64
C VAL A 386 18.41 -3.98 -4.67
N GLN A 387 17.26 -4.41 -5.21
CA GLN A 387 16.90 -5.84 -5.27
C GLN A 387 17.84 -6.67 -6.15
N ALA A 388 18.33 -6.13 -7.26
CA ALA A 388 19.28 -6.82 -8.14
C ALA A 388 20.57 -7.25 -7.42
N SER A 389 20.92 -6.59 -6.32
CA SER A 389 22.11 -6.90 -5.54
C SER A 389 21.90 -7.96 -4.45
N GLN A 390 20.65 -8.25 -4.06
CA GLN A 390 20.36 -8.99 -2.82
C GLN A 390 19.18 -9.96 -2.89
N SER A 391 18.30 -9.85 -3.87
CA SER A 391 17.11 -10.69 -3.99
C SER A 391 17.48 -12.08 -4.51
N GLU A 392 16.92 -13.12 -3.88
CA GLU A 392 17.09 -14.51 -4.31
C GLU A 392 16.00 -14.95 -5.32
N ILE A 393 15.11 -14.03 -5.69
CA ILE A 393 13.96 -14.31 -6.55
C ILE A 393 14.39 -14.26 -8.01
N ASP A 394 13.95 -15.26 -8.77
CA ASP A 394 14.17 -15.34 -10.22
C ASP A 394 13.32 -14.30 -10.95
N PHE A 395 13.82 -13.06 -10.96
CA PHE A 395 13.28 -11.91 -11.65
C PHE A 395 14.45 -11.02 -12.08
N ASP A 396 14.46 -10.54 -13.33
CA ASP A 396 15.53 -9.67 -13.84
C ASP A 396 15.38 -8.23 -13.32
N TYR A 397 15.69 -8.06 -12.04
CA TYR A 397 15.61 -6.78 -11.34
C TYR A 397 16.48 -5.70 -12.01
N PHE A 398 17.63 -6.07 -12.57
CA PHE A 398 18.53 -5.10 -13.19
C PHE A 398 17.93 -4.56 -14.49
N ASN A 399 17.46 -5.44 -15.38
CA ASN A 399 16.80 -5.01 -16.62
C ASN A 399 15.52 -4.21 -16.33
N TYR A 400 14.70 -4.66 -15.36
CA TYR A 400 13.54 -3.90 -14.88
C TYR A 400 13.92 -2.48 -14.47
N SER A 401 15.00 -2.35 -13.69
CA SER A 401 15.46 -1.06 -13.17
C SER A 401 15.93 -0.11 -14.25
N VAL A 402 16.74 -0.60 -15.19
CA VAL A 402 17.27 0.21 -16.28
C VAL A 402 16.13 0.74 -17.16
N GLN A 403 15.15 -0.10 -17.49
CA GLN A 403 13.96 0.32 -18.23
C GLN A 403 13.20 1.44 -17.49
N ARG A 404 12.97 1.26 -16.18
CA ARG A 404 12.27 2.26 -15.36
C ARG A 404 13.04 3.58 -15.26
N ILE A 405 14.36 3.56 -15.04
CA ILE A 405 15.17 4.78 -14.94
C ILE A 405 15.25 5.52 -16.28
N ASN A 406 15.32 4.79 -17.40
CA ASN A 406 15.27 5.39 -18.73
C ASN A 406 13.94 6.09 -18.99
N GLU A 407 12.83 5.45 -18.63
CA GLU A 407 11.50 6.06 -18.74
C GLU A 407 11.34 7.27 -17.81
N PHE A 408 11.88 7.22 -16.59
CA PHE A 408 11.96 8.39 -15.70
C PHE A 408 12.62 9.58 -16.41
N ARG A 409 13.78 9.38 -17.03
CA ARG A 409 14.50 10.44 -17.77
C ARG A 409 13.72 10.93 -18.99
N ALA A 410 13.10 10.03 -19.74
CA ALA A 410 12.27 10.38 -20.89
C ALA A 410 11.09 11.30 -20.50
N ASN A 411 10.47 11.06 -19.34
CA ASN A 411 9.42 11.93 -18.80
C ASN A 411 9.99 13.24 -18.24
N LEU A 412 11.14 13.20 -17.53
CA LEU A 412 11.76 14.39 -16.94
C LEU A 412 12.13 15.45 -17.99
N VAL A 413 12.65 15.04 -19.16
CA VAL A 413 13.08 15.95 -20.24
C VAL A 413 11.96 16.89 -20.70
N GLN A 414 10.70 16.48 -20.58
CA GLN A 414 9.55 17.31 -20.96
C GLN A 414 9.41 18.58 -20.10
N TYR A 415 10.04 18.59 -18.92
CA TYR A 415 10.01 19.68 -17.94
C TYR A 415 11.35 20.42 -17.82
N CYS A 416 12.36 20.01 -18.59
CA CYS A 416 13.65 20.69 -18.72
C CYS A 416 13.56 21.75 -19.83
N LYS A 417 12.92 22.89 -19.56
CA LYS A 417 12.92 24.06 -20.47
C LYS A 417 13.61 25.25 -19.84
#